data_AF-A0A2E3PYS0-F1
#
_entry.id   AF-A0A2E3PYS0-F1
#
_cell.length_a   1.000
_cell.length_b   1.000
_cell.length_c   1.000
_cell.angle_alpha   90.00
_cell.angle_beta   90.00
_cell.angle_gamma   90.00
#
_symmetry.space_group_name_H-M   'P 1'
#
loop_
_entity.id
_entity.type
_entity.pdbx_description
1 polymer ?
#
loop_
_entity_poly.entity_id
_entity_poly.type
_entity_poly.pdbx_seq_one_letter_code
_entity_poly.pdbx_strand_id
1 'polypeptide(L)'
;MESSRWRDPASPPTGEMQIRRIVLWIGICSVSAAPSLGLTLQDPGEFPLAALILGILTFASIAGLLTSLPAVRRLTAHQRLRRSVVVAYVIRTIFAALPVAPVFLDMWVGLIALGTGSILTDPLGHGHSEAPSNLMKFINTYLMVLWQGVLLNVLVWLLVPLAWMFQRLFMRAPIDGSSGACPNCGYDLRSTIPGCPCPECGEIRLAVCVDCGEDLSTGTPLTTCPSCGSVRPPVDPRWRSWVDRISRARLALVVVCCMLWGALMAITNTGLLT
;
A
#
# COMPACT_ATOMS: atom_id res chain seq x y z
N MET A 1 -19.62 29.78 -5.20
CA MET A 1 -19.92 28.34 -5.00
C MET A 1 -19.39 27.59 -6.21
N GLU A 2 -18.11 27.27 -6.17
CA GLU A 2 -17.46 26.44 -7.19
C GLU A 2 -17.98 25.02 -7.02
N SER A 3 -18.77 24.57 -7.99
CA SER A 3 -19.10 23.17 -8.11
C SER A 3 -17.77 22.43 -8.18
N SER A 4 -17.49 21.61 -7.18
CA SER A 4 -16.40 20.64 -7.21
C SER A 4 -16.74 19.66 -8.31
N ARG A 5 -16.43 20.06 -9.55
CA ARG A 5 -16.61 19.31 -10.79
C ARG A 5 -15.93 17.98 -10.54
N TRP A 6 -16.74 16.94 -10.35
CA TRP A 6 -16.29 15.57 -10.24
C TRP A 6 -15.39 15.32 -11.45
N ARG A 7 -14.08 15.35 -11.19
CA ARG A 7 -13.09 15.34 -12.26
C ARG A 7 -13.16 13.93 -12.82
N ASP A 8 -13.58 13.81 -14.08
CA ASP A 8 -13.65 12.51 -14.74
C ASP A 8 -12.35 11.76 -14.45
N PRO A 9 -12.40 10.51 -13.96
CA PRO A 9 -11.20 9.73 -13.69
C PRO A 9 -10.39 9.48 -14.96
N ALA A 10 -10.98 9.75 -16.14
CA ALA A 10 -10.33 9.74 -17.44
C ALA A 10 -9.55 11.01 -17.78
N SER A 11 -9.74 12.12 -17.04
CA SER A 11 -8.99 13.35 -17.30
C SER A 11 -7.49 13.13 -17.05
N PRO A 12 -6.62 13.64 -17.96
CA PRO A 12 -5.18 13.51 -17.79
C PRO A 12 -4.76 14.13 -16.46
N PRO A 13 -3.80 13.50 -15.74
CA PRO A 13 -3.33 14.05 -14.48
C PRO A 13 -2.74 15.44 -14.71
N THR A 14 -3.15 16.42 -13.91
CA THR A 14 -2.49 17.72 -13.88
C THR A 14 -1.04 17.55 -13.42
N GLY A 15 -0.12 18.39 -13.93
CA GLY A 15 1.28 18.35 -13.53
C GLY A 15 1.48 18.44 -12.01
N GLU A 16 0.63 19.21 -11.33
CA GLU A 16 0.62 19.33 -9.87
C GLU A 16 0.38 17.98 -9.15
N MET A 17 -0.55 17.15 -9.66
CA MET A 17 -0.81 15.82 -9.10
C MET A 17 0.37 14.86 -9.31
N GLN A 18 1.09 14.98 -10.43
CA GLN A 18 2.28 14.19 -10.70
C GLN A 18 3.43 14.57 -9.75
N ILE A 19 3.69 15.88 -9.61
CA ILE A 19 4.72 16.41 -8.71
C ILE A 19 4.47 15.96 -7.27
N ARG A 20 3.23 16.10 -6.78
CA ARG A 20 2.89 15.67 -5.41
C ARG A 20 3.15 14.19 -5.17
N ARG A 21 2.91 13.33 -6.17
CA ARG A 21 3.19 11.89 -6.08
C ARG A 21 4.68 11.60 -6.10
N ILE A 22 5.45 12.27 -6.97
CA ILE A 22 6.92 12.12 -7.02
C ILE A 22 7.53 12.53 -5.68
N VAL A 23 7.14 13.68 -5.12
CA VAL A 23 7.62 14.14 -3.80
C VAL A 23 7.30 13.15 -2.68
N LEU A 24 6.08 12.59 -2.68
CA LEU A 24 5.68 11.58 -1.72
C LEU A 24 6.53 10.31 -1.85
N TRP A 25 6.82 9.86 -3.07
CA TRP A 25 7.67 8.69 -3.32
C TRP A 25 9.13 8.94 -2.93
N ILE A 26 9.65 10.14 -3.17
CA ILE A 26 10.98 10.54 -2.69
C ILE A 26 11.03 10.42 -1.17
N GLY A 27 10.04 10.95 -0.45
CA GLY A 27 9.97 10.82 1.01
C GLY A 27 9.96 9.36 1.50
N ILE A 28 9.14 8.49 0.88
CA ILE A 28 9.07 7.06 1.24
C ILE A 28 10.41 6.36 0.96
N CYS A 29 11.03 6.64 -0.19
CA CYS A 29 12.30 6.02 -0.58
C CYS A 29 13.45 6.48 0.32
N SER A 30 13.50 7.77 0.67
CA SER A 30 14.53 8.30 1.58
C SER A 30 14.46 7.69 2.96
N VAL A 31 13.25 7.51 3.53
CA VAL A 31 13.08 6.84 4.83
C VAL A 31 13.50 5.36 4.74
N SER A 32 13.14 4.70 3.64
CA SER A 32 13.48 3.28 3.44
C SER A 32 14.97 3.05 3.21
N ALA A 33 15.67 3.99 2.58
CA ALA A 33 17.10 3.91 2.27
C ALA A 33 18.00 4.41 3.42
N ALA A 34 17.43 4.96 4.50
CA ALA A 34 18.20 5.52 5.60
C ALA A 34 19.20 4.53 6.24
N PRO A 35 18.88 3.24 6.45
CA PRO A 35 19.85 2.27 6.96
C PRO A 35 21.05 2.09 6.03
N SER A 36 20.80 1.95 4.71
CA SER A 36 21.85 1.79 3.70
C SER A 36 22.72 3.04 3.59
N LEU A 37 22.10 4.22 3.66
CA LEU A 37 22.82 5.50 3.62
C LEU A 37 23.70 5.67 4.87
N GLY A 38 23.24 5.22 6.04
CA GLY A 38 24.04 5.18 7.27
C GLY A 38 25.31 4.34 7.13
N LEU A 39 25.21 3.16 6.50
CA LEU A 39 26.36 2.30 6.23
C LEU A 39 27.32 2.93 5.21
N THR A 40 26.79 3.52 4.13
CA THR A 40 27.62 4.22 3.13
C THR A 40 28.38 5.42 3.71
N LEU A 41 27.81 6.12 4.69
CA LEU A 41 28.48 7.24 5.35
C LEU A 41 29.61 6.80 6.28
N GLN A 42 29.61 5.54 6.75
CA GLN A 42 30.70 5.00 7.56
C GLN A 42 31.94 4.69 6.70
N ASP A 43 31.75 4.20 5.48
CA ASP A 43 32.83 3.83 4.55
C ASP A 43 32.72 4.56 3.19
N PRO A 44 33.01 5.88 3.13
CA PRO A 44 32.81 6.70 1.93
C PRO A 44 33.73 6.35 0.75
N GLY A 45 34.75 5.52 0.96
CA GLY A 45 35.72 5.12 -0.06
C GLY A 45 35.25 3.98 -0.98
N GLU A 46 34.28 3.17 -0.55
CA GLU A 46 33.87 1.97 -1.29
C GLU A 46 32.66 2.20 -2.18
N PHE A 47 31.73 3.06 -1.76
CA PHE A 47 30.46 3.27 -2.45
C PHE A 47 30.30 4.73 -2.92
N PRO A 48 30.09 4.97 -4.22
CA PRO A 48 29.84 6.31 -4.71
C PRO A 48 28.47 6.79 -4.23
N LEU A 49 28.44 7.64 -3.20
CA LEU A 49 27.24 8.28 -2.64
C LEU A 49 26.34 8.90 -3.73
N ALA A 50 26.96 9.48 -4.77
CA ALA A 50 26.26 10.04 -5.91
C ALA A 50 25.42 9.00 -6.68
N ALA A 51 25.90 7.76 -6.83
CA ALA A 51 25.15 6.68 -7.47
C ALA A 51 23.92 6.30 -6.65
N LEU A 52 24.06 6.26 -5.32
CA LEU A 52 22.97 5.93 -4.40
C LEU A 52 21.87 7.01 -4.44
N ILE A 53 22.24 8.29 -4.32
CA ILE A 53 21.29 9.41 -4.40
C ILE A 53 20.58 9.42 -5.76
N LEU A 54 21.33 9.28 -6.86
CA LEU A 54 20.76 9.25 -8.20
C LEU A 54 19.82 8.06 -8.39
N GLY A 55 20.19 6.88 -7.89
CA GLY A 55 19.35 5.68 -7.92
C GLY A 55 18.01 5.89 -7.21
N ILE A 56 18.03 6.45 -5.99
CA ILE A 56 16.81 6.75 -5.22
C ILE A 56 15.93 7.76 -5.97
N LEU A 57 16.50 8.84 -6.50
CA LEU A 57 15.75 9.87 -7.21
C LEU A 57 15.12 9.34 -8.51
N THR A 58 15.88 8.57 -9.29
CA THR A 58 15.39 7.95 -10.52
C THR A 58 14.25 6.97 -10.22
N PHE A 59 14.45 6.08 -9.24
CA PHE A 59 13.43 5.12 -8.84
C PHE A 59 12.15 5.79 -8.34
N ALA A 60 12.28 6.77 -7.43
CA ALA A 60 11.13 7.49 -6.87
C ALA A 60 10.35 8.25 -7.95
N SER A 61 11.06 8.83 -8.93
CA SER A 61 10.43 9.50 -10.08
C SER A 61 9.66 8.51 -10.95
N ILE A 62 10.27 7.38 -11.30
CA ILE A 62 9.62 6.32 -12.09
C ILE A 62 8.39 5.78 -11.33
N ALA A 63 8.52 5.47 -10.04
CA ALA A 63 7.41 5.00 -9.22
C ALA A 63 6.28 6.05 -9.09
N GLY A 64 6.63 7.32 -8.94
CA GLY A 64 5.68 8.44 -8.95
C GLY A 64 4.90 8.53 -10.26
N LEU A 65 5.58 8.39 -11.40
CA LEU A 65 4.97 8.37 -12.72
C LEU A 65 4.10 7.13 -12.93
N LEU A 66 4.59 5.93 -12.59
CA LEU A 66 3.82 4.68 -12.72
C LEU A 66 2.55 4.71 -11.87
N THR A 67 2.61 5.24 -10.64
CA THR A 67 1.41 5.39 -9.79
C THR A 67 0.45 6.49 -10.27
N SER A 68 0.87 7.35 -11.19
CA SER A 68 0.00 8.33 -11.84
C SER A 68 -0.79 7.77 -13.03
N LEU A 69 -0.43 6.57 -13.51
CA LEU A 69 -1.11 5.94 -14.65
C LEU A 69 -2.61 5.72 -14.38
N PRO A 70 -3.49 5.97 -15.37
CA PRO A 70 -4.93 5.79 -15.22
C PRO A 70 -5.33 4.37 -14.80
N ALA A 71 -4.63 3.35 -15.29
CA ALA A 71 -4.88 1.95 -14.93
C ALA A 71 -4.64 1.70 -13.43
N VAL A 72 -3.51 2.16 -12.89
CA VAL A 72 -3.18 2.05 -11.47
C VAL A 72 -4.17 2.86 -10.63
N ARG A 73 -4.58 4.05 -11.10
CA ARG A 73 -5.60 4.87 -10.43
C ARG A 73 -6.95 4.16 -10.37
N ARG A 74 -7.42 3.56 -11.46
CA ARG A 74 -8.67 2.77 -11.48
C ARG A 74 -8.58 1.56 -10.55
N LEU A 75 -7.45 0.87 -10.55
CA LEU A 75 -7.23 -0.27 -9.67
C LEU A 75 -7.27 0.18 -8.19
N THR A 76 -6.55 1.24 -7.85
CA THR A 76 -6.46 1.80 -6.48
C THR A 76 -7.70 2.58 -6.04
N ALA A 77 -8.62 2.92 -6.94
CA ALA A 77 -9.90 3.55 -6.60
C ALA A 77 -10.80 2.62 -5.76
N HIS A 78 -10.65 1.30 -5.91
CA HIS A 78 -11.41 0.34 -5.11
C HIS A 78 -11.06 0.47 -3.62
N GLN A 79 -12.03 0.86 -2.79
CA GLN A 79 -11.80 1.15 -1.37
C GLN A 79 -11.15 -0.02 -0.60
N ARG A 80 -11.52 -1.28 -0.94
CA ARG A 80 -10.91 -2.48 -0.35
C ARG A 80 -9.44 -2.62 -0.70
N LEU A 81 -9.09 -2.37 -1.97
CA LEU A 81 -7.70 -2.41 -2.42
C LEU A 81 -6.91 -1.27 -1.80
N ARG A 82 -7.46 -0.04 -1.78
CA ARG A 82 -6.82 1.12 -1.15
C ARG A 82 -6.46 0.84 0.31
N ARG A 83 -7.36 0.23 1.09
CA ARG A 83 -7.08 -0.18 2.48
C ARG A 83 -5.97 -1.22 2.55
N SER A 84 -6.00 -2.22 1.66
CA SER A 84 -4.97 -3.27 1.61
C SER A 84 -3.59 -2.70 1.24
N VAL A 85 -3.54 -1.75 0.32
CA VAL A 85 -2.32 -1.01 -0.06
C VAL A 85 -1.79 -0.21 1.12
N VAL A 86 -2.63 0.55 1.83
CA VAL A 86 -2.20 1.29 3.03
C VAL A 86 -1.64 0.35 4.09
N VAL A 87 -2.32 -0.76 4.36
CA VAL A 87 -1.84 -1.77 5.32
C VAL A 87 -0.50 -2.35 4.88
N ALA A 88 -0.34 -2.71 3.60
CA ALA A 88 0.92 -3.24 3.07
C ALA A 88 2.07 -2.23 3.20
N TYR A 89 1.83 -0.94 2.94
CA TYR A 89 2.85 0.11 3.14
C TYR A 89 3.17 0.33 4.62
N VAL A 90 2.17 0.34 5.50
CA VAL A 90 2.40 0.49 6.95
C VAL A 90 3.22 -0.69 7.47
N ILE A 91 2.86 -1.91 7.09
CA ILE A 91 3.65 -3.12 7.41
C ILE A 91 5.07 -2.94 6.90
N ARG A 92 5.27 -2.57 5.63
CA ARG A 92 6.61 -2.32 5.08
C ARG A 92 7.39 -1.29 5.91
N THR A 93 6.80 -0.14 6.22
CA THR A 93 7.49 0.92 6.99
C THR A 93 7.86 0.44 8.39
N ILE A 94 6.99 -0.33 9.05
CA ILE A 94 7.30 -0.93 10.35
C ILE A 94 8.46 -1.93 10.22
N PHE A 95 8.41 -2.81 9.22
CA PHE A 95 9.49 -3.77 8.95
C PHE A 95 10.81 -3.06 8.61
N ALA A 96 10.76 -1.94 7.89
CA ALA A 96 11.93 -1.10 7.58
C ALA A 96 12.52 -0.40 8.81
N ALA A 97 11.69 -0.09 9.81
CA ALA A 97 12.11 0.59 11.04
C ALA A 97 12.68 -0.37 12.10
N LEU A 98 12.33 -1.66 12.05
CA LEU A 98 12.96 -2.67 12.91
C LEU A 98 14.41 -2.86 12.47
N PRO A 99 15.42 -2.95 13.34
CA PRO A 99 16.81 -3.10 12.90
C PRO A 99 17.12 -4.49 12.31
N VAL A 100 16.38 -5.53 12.73
CA VAL A 100 16.67 -6.93 12.35
C VAL A 100 16.00 -7.32 11.02
N ALA A 101 14.76 -6.90 10.81
CA ALA A 101 13.98 -7.34 9.64
C ALA A 101 14.49 -6.82 8.28
N PRO A 102 14.99 -5.57 8.15
CA PRO A 102 15.62 -5.07 6.95
C PRO A 102 16.88 -5.86 6.68
N VAL A 103 17.73 -6.15 7.68
CA VAL A 103 18.93 -6.95 7.44
C VAL A 103 18.59 -8.26 6.76
N PHE A 104 17.54 -8.97 7.19
CA PHE A 104 17.12 -10.19 6.51
C PHE A 104 16.55 -9.95 5.11
N LEU A 105 15.56 -9.06 4.96
CA LEU A 105 14.91 -8.82 3.66
C LEU A 105 15.88 -8.22 2.62
N ASP A 106 16.69 -7.26 3.06
CA ASP A 106 17.67 -6.54 2.26
C ASP A 106 18.87 -7.42 1.92
N MET A 107 19.27 -8.34 2.81
CA MET A 107 20.28 -9.36 2.49
C MET A 107 19.76 -10.34 1.43
N TRP A 108 18.51 -10.80 1.51
CA TRP A 108 17.94 -11.68 0.48
C TRP A 108 17.85 -10.98 -0.88
N VAL A 109 17.36 -9.73 -0.88
CA VAL A 109 17.29 -8.91 -2.10
C VAL A 109 18.69 -8.62 -2.65
N GLY A 110 19.66 -8.32 -1.78
CA GLY A 110 21.06 -8.11 -2.13
C GLY A 110 21.72 -9.37 -2.69
N LEU A 111 21.46 -10.55 -2.12
CA LEU A 111 21.94 -11.84 -2.64
C LEU A 111 21.38 -12.14 -4.02
N ILE A 112 20.09 -11.90 -4.24
CA ILE A 112 19.46 -12.03 -5.57
C ILE A 112 20.08 -11.03 -6.55
N ALA A 113 20.28 -9.77 -6.13
CA ALA A 113 20.88 -8.73 -6.95
C ALA A 113 22.31 -9.10 -7.37
N LEU A 114 23.15 -9.55 -6.43
CA LEU A 114 24.51 -10.00 -6.68
C LEU A 114 24.54 -11.22 -7.61
N GLY A 115 23.64 -12.18 -7.40
CA GLY A 115 23.48 -13.34 -8.28
C GLY A 115 23.14 -12.92 -9.71
N THR A 116 22.18 -12.02 -9.90
CA THR A 116 21.81 -11.51 -11.22
C THR A 116 22.90 -10.64 -11.86
N GLY A 117 23.64 -9.87 -11.05
CA GLY A 117 24.74 -9.03 -11.51
C GLY A 117 25.86 -9.86 -12.14
N SER A 118 26.24 -10.97 -11.51
CA SER A 118 27.27 -11.87 -12.02
C SER A 118 26.94 -12.44 -13.41
N ILE A 119 25.67 -12.76 -13.66
CA ILE A 119 25.19 -13.24 -14.97
C ILE A 119 25.29 -12.14 -16.04
N LEU A 120 25.04 -10.89 -15.65
CA LEU A 120 25.01 -9.76 -16.57
C LEU A 120 26.41 -9.23 -16.91
N THR A 121 27.32 -9.25 -15.95
CA THR A 121 28.66 -8.69 -16.11
C THR A 121 29.66 -9.64 -16.72
N ASP A 122 29.44 -10.95 -16.64
CA ASP A 122 30.37 -11.93 -17.22
C ASP A 122 29.66 -13.07 -17.98
N PRO A 123 28.92 -12.76 -19.07
CA PRO A 123 28.24 -13.77 -19.87
C PRO A 123 29.21 -14.69 -20.64
N LEU A 124 30.52 -14.36 -20.69
CA LEU A 124 31.52 -15.08 -21.48
C LEU A 124 32.70 -15.62 -20.66
N GLY A 125 32.72 -15.47 -19.34
CA GLY A 125 33.71 -16.07 -18.45
C GLY A 125 35.17 -15.67 -18.74
N HIS A 126 35.39 -14.50 -19.35
CA HIS A 126 36.74 -14.04 -19.67
C HIS A 126 37.29 -13.26 -18.47
N GLY A 127 37.86 -14.02 -17.53
CA GLY A 127 38.43 -13.54 -16.28
C GLY A 127 39.62 -12.60 -16.46
N HIS A 128 39.36 -11.33 -16.70
CA HIS A 128 40.35 -10.27 -16.60
C HIS A 128 40.24 -9.58 -15.25
N SER A 129 41.19 -9.92 -14.36
CA SER A 129 41.42 -9.37 -13.03
C SER A 129 41.93 -7.92 -13.04
N GLU A 130 41.38 -7.05 -13.88
CA GLU A 130 41.67 -5.62 -13.81
C GLU A 130 40.79 -4.98 -12.73
N ALA A 131 41.39 -4.13 -11.90
CA ALA A 131 40.67 -3.41 -10.86
C ALA A 131 39.49 -2.65 -11.48
N PRO A 132 38.25 -2.83 -10.97
CA PRO A 132 37.07 -2.23 -11.58
C PRO A 132 37.21 -0.71 -11.57
N SER A 133 37.08 -0.09 -12.75
CA SER A 133 37.10 1.36 -12.91
C SER A 133 36.06 2.02 -12.00
N ASN A 134 36.33 3.26 -11.56
CA ASN A 134 35.38 4.02 -10.73
C ASN A 134 33.98 4.12 -11.37
N LEU A 135 33.92 4.15 -12.71
CA LEU A 135 32.68 4.12 -13.48
C LEU A 135 31.91 2.81 -13.29
N MET A 136 32.59 1.66 -13.31
CA MET A 136 31.94 0.36 -13.14
C MET A 136 31.36 0.20 -11.72
N LYS A 137 32.10 0.66 -10.69
CA LYS A 137 31.59 0.71 -9.32
C LYS A 137 30.34 1.58 -9.20
N PHE A 138 30.33 2.74 -9.87
CA PHE A 138 29.18 3.64 -9.93
C PHE A 138 27.97 2.99 -10.58
N ILE A 139 28.13 2.42 -11.77
CA ILE A 139 27.05 1.77 -12.52
C ILE A 139 26.49 0.60 -11.72
N ASN A 140 27.35 -0.24 -11.14
CA ASN A 140 26.92 -1.37 -10.33
C ASN A 140 26.10 -0.94 -9.12
N THR A 141 26.59 0.05 -8.36
CA THR A 141 25.87 0.60 -7.19
C THR A 141 24.51 1.18 -7.60
N TYR A 142 24.48 1.94 -8.70
CA TYR A 142 23.25 2.52 -9.24
C TYR A 142 22.21 1.45 -9.64
N LEU A 143 22.64 0.42 -10.39
CA LEU A 143 21.76 -0.68 -10.80
C LEU A 143 21.27 -1.49 -9.60
N MET A 144 22.14 -1.75 -8.62
CA MET A 144 21.76 -2.45 -7.39
C MET A 144 20.66 -1.70 -6.64
N VAL A 145 20.79 -0.38 -6.46
CA VAL A 145 19.77 0.45 -5.78
C VAL A 145 18.45 0.43 -6.55
N LEU A 146 18.47 0.52 -7.89
CA LEU A 146 17.26 0.41 -8.70
C LEU A 146 16.60 -0.97 -8.55
N TRP A 147 17.40 -2.03 -8.65
CA TRP A 147 16.92 -3.41 -8.56
C TRP A 147 16.33 -3.73 -7.18
N GLN A 148 17.01 -3.31 -6.11
CA GLN A 148 16.53 -3.42 -4.73
C GLN A 148 15.21 -2.68 -4.55
N GLY A 149 15.09 -1.45 -5.08
CA GLY A 149 13.83 -0.70 -5.08
C GLY A 149 12.68 -1.45 -5.77
N VAL A 150 12.95 -2.02 -6.95
CA VAL A 150 11.97 -2.81 -7.72
C VAL A 150 11.54 -4.04 -6.93
N LEU A 151 12.47 -4.84 -6.42
CA LEU A 151 12.17 -6.06 -5.66
C LEU A 151 11.34 -5.76 -4.39
N LEU A 152 11.67 -4.69 -3.66
CA LEU A 152 10.88 -4.26 -2.51
C LEU A 152 9.46 -3.83 -2.91
N ASN A 153 9.28 -3.17 -4.05
CA ASN A 153 7.94 -2.83 -4.55
C ASN A 153 7.16 -4.07 -5.01
N VAL A 154 7.81 -5.05 -5.64
CA VAL A 154 7.20 -6.34 -5.96
C VAL A 154 6.72 -7.02 -4.68
N LEU A 155 7.53 -7.03 -3.62
CA LEU A 155 7.14 -7.58 -2.32
C LEU A 155 5.92 -6.86 -1.74
N VAL A 156 5.83 -5.53 -1.82
CA VAL A 156 4.62 -4.79 -1.43
C VAL A 156 3.41 -5.23 -2.24
N TRP A 157 3.56 -5.35 -3.56
CA TRP A 157 2.47 -5.80 -4.44
C TRP A 157 2.04 -7.24 -4.16
N LEU A 158 2.91 -8.10 -3.64
CA LEU A 158 2.56 -9.43 -3.14
C LEU A 158 1.87 -9.38 -1.75
N LEU A 159 2.26 -8.43 -0.90
CA LEU A 159 1.60 -8.18 0.40
C LEU A 159 0.17 -7.63 0.23
N VAL A 160 -0.13 -6.91 -0.84
CA VAL A 160 -1.47 -6.37 -1.09
C VAL A 160 -2.57 -7.45 -1.21
N PRO A 161 -2.46 -8.47 -2.08
CA PRO A 161 -3.45 -9.54 -2.15
C PRO A 161 -3.45 -10.41 -0.89
N LEU A 162 -2.30 -10.57 -0.22
CA LEU A 162 -2.23 -11.28 1.07
C LEU A 162 -3.00 -10.53 2.16
N ALA A 163 -2.79 -9.22 2.28
CA ALA A 163 -3.52 -8.35 3.16
C ALA A 163 -5.01 -8.38 2.80
N TRP A 164 -5.36 -8.28 1.51
CA TRP A 164 -6.75 -8.37 1.06
C TRP A 164 -7.40 -9.72 1.39
N MET A 165 -6.69 -10.83 1.24
CA MET A 165 -7.17 -12.17 1.60
C MET A 165 -7.37 -12.27 3.11
N PHE A 166 -6.42 -11.76 3.91
CA PHE A 166 -6.54 -11.66 5.36
C PHE A 166 -7.79 -10.82 5.72
N GLN A 167 -7.95 -9.65 5.11
CA GLN A 167 -9.14 -8.82 5.28
C GLN A 167 -10.42 -9.60 4.99
N ARG A 168 -10.45 -10.41 3.93
CA ARG A 168 -11.62 -11.24 3.56
C ARG A 168 -11.88 -12.39 4.55
N LEU A 169 -10.83 -12.96 5.14
CA LEU A 169 -10.94 -14.06 6.11
C LEU A 169 -11.31 -13.56 7.51
N PHE A 170 -10.82 -12.39 7.94
CA PHE A 170 -10.95 -11.91 9.32
C PHE A 170 -12.00 -10.82 9.51
N MET A 171 -12.22 -9.97 8.51
CA MET A 171 -13.30 -8.98 8.59
C MET A 171 -14.60 -9.61 8.16
N ARG A 172 -15.63 -9.43 8.99
CA ARG A 172 -16.99 -9.69 8.55
C ARG A 172 -17.27 -8.79 7.34
N ALA A 173 -17.99 -9.33 6.36
CA ALA A 173 -18.55 -8.50 5.29
C ALA A 173 -19.23 -7.29 5.96
N PRO A 174 -19.14 -6.08 5.37
CA PRO A 174 -19.96 -4.97 5.83
C PRO A 174 -21.38 -5.50 5.97
N ILE A 175 -21.98 -5.36 7.15
CA ILE A 175 -23.36 -5.79 7.35
C ILE A 175 -24.19 -4.94 6.39
N ASP A 176 -24.58 -5.56 5.28
CA ASP A 176 -25.49 -5.00 4.30
C ASP A 176 -26.81 -4.73 5.04
N GLY A 177 -27.20 -3.46 5.18
CA GLY A 177 -28.55 -3.15 5.68
C GLY A 177 -28.80 -1.75 6.21
N SER A 178 -27.89 -1.12 6.97
CA SER A 178 -28.25 0.13 7.67
C SER A 178 -27.83 1.40 6.92
N SER A 179 -28.72 1.80 6.00
CA SER A 179 -28.92 3.20 5.54
C SER A 179 -27.68 4.01 5.22
N GLY A 180 -27.10 3.77 4.05
CA GLY A 180 -26.29 4.81 3.41
C GLY A 180 -24.86 4.44 3.10
N ALA A 181 -24.52 3.17 2.86
CA ALA A 181 -23.32 2.83 2.08
C ALA A 181 -23.71 2.39 0.64
N CYS A 182 -22.87 2.66 -0.38
CA CYS A 182 -23.01 2.12 -1.75
C CYS A 182 -22.90 0.59 -1.62
N PRO A 183 -23.87 -0.18 -2.14
CA PRO A 183 -23.86 -1.63 -2.05
C PRO A 183 -22.73 -2.24 -2.88
N ASN A 184 -22.31 -1.54 -3.92
CA ASN A 184 -21.27 -1.98 -4.84
C ASN A 184 -19.87 -1.77 -4.21
N CYS A 185 -19.49 -0.53 -3.88
CA CYS A 185 -18.14 -0.23 -3.37
C CYS A 185 -18.03 -0.06 -1.85
N GLY A 186 -19.13 0.05 -1.11
CA GLY A 186 -19.14 0.32 0.33
C GLY A 186 -18.91 1.80 0.72
N TYR A 187 -18.92 2.73 -0.24
CA TYR A 187 -18.77 4.17 0.03
C TYR A 187 -19.94 4.70 0.85
N ASP A 188 -19.66 5.50 1.87
CA ASP A 188 -20.70 6.10 2.71
C ASP A 188 -21.44 7.22 1.96
N LEU A 189 -22.62 6.88 1.45
CA LEU A 189 -23.58 7.76 0.78
C LEU A 189 -24.32 8.69 1.75
N ARG A 190 -24.14 8.59 3.08
CA ARG A 190 -24.83 9.49 4.01
C ARG A 190 -24.44 10.97 3.82
N SER A 191 -23.24 11.23 3.29
CA SER A 191 -22.77 12.57 2.92
C SER A 191 -22.96 12.92 1.45
N THR A 192 -23.44 11.97 0.63
CA THR A 192 -23.73 12.22 -0.78
C THR A 192 -25.16 12.75 -0.88
N ILE A 193 -25.37 13.74 -1.74
CA ILE A 193 -26.71 14.27 -2.00
C ILE A 193 -27.62 13.09 -2.40
N PRO A 194 -28.78 12.90 -1.76
CA PRO A 194 -29.72 11.84 -2.13
C PRO A 194 -30.00 11.83 -3.63
N GLY A 195 -30.00 10.65 -4.25
CA GLY A 195 -30.25 10.50 -5.69
C GLY A 195 -29.04 10.77 -6.60
N CYS A 196 -27.93 11.33 -6.09
CA CYS A 196 -26.69 11.38 -6.87
C CYS A 196 -26.04 10.00 -7.00
N PRO A 197 -25.45 9.67 -8.16
CA PRO A 197 -24.62 8.48 -8.30
C PRO A 197 -23.51 8.51 -7.26
N CYS A 198 -23.21 7.34 -6.70
CA CYS A 198 -22.12 7.20 -5.75
C CYS A 198 -20.82 7.74 -6.37
N PRO A 199 -20.09 8.62 -5.68
CA PRO A 199 -18.90 9.26 -6.24
C PRO A 199 -17.74 8.29 -6.51
N GLU A 200 -17.74 7.11 -5.89
CA GLU A 200 -16.71 6.08 -6.13
C GLU A 200 -17.15 5.05 -7.17
N CYS A 201 -18.38 4.51 -7.05
CA CYS A 201 -18.85 3.38 -7.86
C CYS A 201 -19.72 3.80 -9.07
N GLY A 202 -20.22 5.05 -9.10
CA GLY A 202 -21.22 5.50 -10.08
C GLY A 202 -22.64 4.98 -9.86
N GLU A 203 -22.83 4.04 -8.92
CA GLU A 203 -24.12 3.41 -8.62
C GLU A 203 -25.12 4.44 -8.07
N ILE A 204 -26.30 4.54 -8.67
CA ILE A 204 -27.37 5.43 -8.18
C ILE A 204 -28.15 4.66 -7.10
N ARG A 205 -28.19 5.21 -5.89
CA ARG A 205 -29.12 4.75 -4.85
C ARG A 205 -30.16 5.82 -4.57
N LEU A 206 -31.42 5.40 -4.66
CA LEU A 206 -32.53 6.08 -4.02
C LEU A 206 -32.32 5.95 -2.50
N ALA A 207 -32.24 7.10 -1.82
CA ALA A 207 -31.99 7.11 -0.38
C ALA A 207 -33.33 6.85 0.32
N VAL A 208 -33.57 5.61 0.77
CA VAL A 208 -34.81 5.26 1.48
C VAL A 208 -34.63 5.33 3.00
N CYS A 209 -35.66 5.77 3.72
CA CYS A 209 -35.70 5.72 5.18
C CYS A 209 -35.72 4.26 5.66
N VAL A 210 -34.95 3.92 6.70
CA VAL A 210 -34.91 2.52 7.21
C VAL A 210 -36.21 2.16 7.91
N ASP A 211 -36.78 3.10 8.64
CA ASP A 211 -37.89 2.83 9.55
C ASP A 211 -39.22 2.78 8.78
N CYS A 212 -39.42 3.67 7.81
CA CYS A 212 -40.68 3.75 7.05
C CYS A 212 -40.55 3.48 5.54
N GLY A 213 -39.34 3.34 4.98
CA GLY A 213 -39.17 3.09 3.54
C GLY A 213 -39.51 4.29 2.64
N GLU A 214 -39.70 5.49 3.20
CA GLU A 214 -39.95 6.72 2.44
C GLU A 214 -38.71 7.07 1.59
N ASP A 215 -38.91 7.43 0.32
CA ASP A 215 -37.83 7.94 -0.52
C ASP A 215 -37.45 9.36 -0.08
N LEU A 216 -36.21 9.50 0.39
CA LEU A 216 -35.60 10.75 0.83
C LEU A 216 -34.90 11.48 -0.33
N SER A 217 -35.07 11.02 -1.58
CA SER A 217 -34.48 11.67 -2.77
C SER A 217 -34.92 13.12 -2.96
N THR A 218 -36.10 13.50 -2.46
CA THR A 218 -36.70 14.85 -2.60
C THR A 218 -36.56 15.72 -1.35
N GLY A 219 -36.05 15.18 -0.24
CA GLY A 219 -36.01 15.85 1.05
C GLY A 219 -34.78 16.74 1.24
N THR A 220 -35.00 17.93 1.82
CA THR A 220 -33.94 18.76 2.41
C THR A 220 -33.09 17.94 3.39
N PRO A 221 -31.80 18.27 3.61
CA PRO A 221 -30.88 17.53 4.47
C PRO A 221 -31.24 17.69 5.97
N LEU A 222 -32.46 17.31 6.33
CA LEU A 222 -32.93 17.22 7.69
C LEU A 222 -32.40 15.92 8.30
N THR A 223 -31.92 16.04 9.53
CA THR A 223 -31.51 14.93 10.39
C THR A 223 -32.68 14.02 10.79
N THR A 224 -33.90 14.42 10.46
CA THR A 224 -35.15 13.73 10.76
C THR A 224 -35.90 13.31 9.50
N CYS A 225 -36.39 12.08 9.47
CA CYS A 225 -37.29 11.64 8.41
C CYS A 225 -38.62 12.42 8.49
N PRO A 226 -39.12 13.04 7.40
CA PRO A 226 -40.37 13.81 7.44
C PRO A 226 -41.61 12.94 7.65
N SER A 227 -41.53 11.66 7.27
CA SER A 227 -42.65 10.71 7.33
C SER A 227 -42.81 10.08 8.72
N CYS A 228 -41.72 9.58 9.31
CA CYS A 228 -41.77 8.89 10.61
C CYS A 228 -41.09 9.63 11.77
N GLY A 229 -40.45 10.77 11.53
CA GLY A 229 -39.77 11.56 12.55
C GLY A 229 -38.47 10.95 13.09
N SER A 230 -37.98 9.83 12.53
CA SER A 230 -36.79 9.18 13.06
C SER A 230 -35.55 10.07 12.92
N VAL A 231 -34.83 10.26 14.02
CA VAL A 231 -33.60 11.06 14.10
C VAL A 231 -32.43 10.16 13.75
N ARG A 232 -31.63 10.53 12.73
CA ARG A 232 -30.35 9.88 12.48
C ARG A 232 -29.36 10.28 13.58
N PRO A 233 -28.74 9.32 14.30
CA PRO A 233 -27.67 9.66 15.22
C PRO A 233 -26.49 10.30 14.45
N PRO A 234 -25.79 11.28 15.05
CA PRO A 234 -24.60 11.87 14.45
C PRO A 234 -23.58 10.78 14.15
N VAL A 235 -22.99 10.83 12.95
CA VAL A 235 -22.06 9.80 12.48
C VAL A 235 -20.80 9.79 13.35
N ASP A 236 -20.65 8.74 14.15
CA ASP A 236 -19.50 8.49 15.02
C ASP A 236 -18.20 8.42 14.18
N PRO A 237 -17.02 8.85 14.71
CA PRO A 237 -15.84 9.06 13.89
C PRO A 237 -15.33 7.73 13.29
N ARG A 238 -15.22 7.76 11.95
CA ARG A 238 -14.91 6.65 11.02
C ARG A 238 -13.84 5.64 11.45
N TRP A 239 -12.88 6.00 12.31
CA TRP A 239 -11.79 5.10 12.69
C TRP A 239 -12.24 3.98 13.65
N ARG A 240 -13.13 4.26 14.62
CA ARG A 240 -13.47 3.29 15.68
C ARG A 240 -14.14 2.04 15.12
N SER A 241 -15.04 2.25 14.15
CA SER A 241 -15.81 1.18 13.50
C SER A 241 -14.98 0.14 12.74
N TRP A 242 -13.71 0.42 12.40
CA TRP A 242 -12.89 -0.55 11.66
C TRP A 242 -12.25 -1.59 12.58
N VAL A 243 -11.69 -1.13 13.70
CA VAL A 243 -11.06 -2.03 14.69
C VAL A 243 -12.10 -2.97 15.30
N ASP A 244 -13.31 -2.46 15.55
CA ASP A 244 -14.41 -3.24 16.11
C ASP A 244 -14.95 -4.34 15.19
N ARG A 245 -14.63 -4.30 13.88
CA ARG A 245 -15.04 -5.33 12.91
C ARG A 245 -14.11 -6.54 12.86
N ILE A 246 -12.95 -6.47 13.50
CA ILE A 246 -12.02 -7.59 13.54
C ILE A 246 -12.64 -8.69 14.41
N SER A 247 -12.91 -9.84 13.81
CA SER A 247 -13.38 -11.00 14.58
C SER A 247 -12.28 -11.45 15.53
N ARG A 248 -12.40 -11.11 16.82
CA ARG A 248 -11.42 -11.47 17.86
C ARG A 248 -11.13 -12.97 17.89
N ALA A 249 -12.16 -13.80 17.71
CA ALA A 249 -12.02 -15.26 17.66
C ALA A 249 -11.15 -15.73 16.47
N ARG A 250 -11.39 -15.20 15.26
CA ARG A 250 -10.60 -15.57 14.08
C ARG A 250 -9.16 -15.05 14.19
N LEU A 251 -8.98 -13.82 14.71
CA LEU A 251 -7.65 -13.26 14.96
C LEU A 251 -6.87 -14.12 15.96
N ALA A 252 -7.48 -14.49 17.08
CA ALA A 252 -6.87 -15.34 18.10
C ALA A 252 -6.44 -16.69 17.51
N LEU A 253 -7.30 -17.33 16.70
CA LEU A 253 -6.97 -18.58 16.01
C LEU A 253 -5.69 -18.46 15.17
N VAL A 254 -5.57 -17.40 14.36
CA VAL A 254 -4.36 -17.20 13.53
C VAL A 254 -3.12 -16.97 14.37
N VAL A 255 -3.21 -16.12 15.39
CA VAL A 255 -2.07 -15.85 16.26
C VAL A 255 -1.58 -17.13 16.92
N VAL A 256 -2.50 -17.97 17.42
CA VAL A 256 -2.17 -19.29 17.98
C VAL A 256 -1.53 -20.19 16.93
N CYS A 257 -2.09 -20.29 15.72
CA CYS A 257 -1.48 -21.08 14.64
C CYS A 257 -0.07 -20.58 14.25
N CYS A 258 0.15 -19.26 14.18
CA CYS A 258 1.46 -18.69 13.90
C CYS A 258 2.47 -18.98 15.02
N MET A 259 2.05 -18.90 16.29
CA MET A 259 2.91 -19.24 17.43
C MET A 259 3.26 -20.74 17.43
N LEU A 260 2.28 -21.61 17.19
CA LEU A 260 2.50 -23.06 17.10
C LEU A 260 3.44 -23.42 15.94
N TRP A 261 3.27 -22.77 14.79
CA TRP A 261 4.16 -22.93 13.64
C TRP A 261 5.58 -22.46 13.96
N GLY A 262 5.73 -21.29 14.58
CA GLY A 262 7.04 -20.76 15.00
C GLY A 262 7.74 -21.67 16.00
N ALA A 263 7.00 -22.20 16.98
CA ALA A 263 7.53 -23.18 17.94
C ALA A 263 7.95 -24.49 17.25
N LEU A 264 7.13 -24.99 16.32
CA LEU A 264 7.47 -26.19 15.54
C LEU A 264 8.75 -26.00 14.73
N MET A 265 8.90 -24.86 14.04
CA MET A 265 10.11 -24.54 13.28
C MET A 265 11.34 -24.38 14.18
N ALA A 266 11.19 -23.86 15.40
CA ALA A 266 12.28 -23.79 16.35
C ALA A 266 12.71 -25.19 16.84
N ILE A 267 11.76 -26.09 17.08
CA ILE A 267 12.04 -27.48 17.51
C ILE A 267 12.73 -28.26 16.38
N THR A 268 12.26 -28.13 15.14
CA THR A 268 12.88 -28.83 14.01
C THR A 268 14.30 -28.32 13.74
N ASN A 269 14.54 -27.02 13.89
CA ASN A 269 15.84 -26.42 13.59
C ASN A 269 16.88 -26.63 14.71
N THR A 270 16.44 -26.93 15.95
CA THR A 270 17.34 -27.22 17.07
C THR A 270 17.81 -28.67 17.12
N GLY A 271 17.40 -29.51 16.18
CA GLY A 271 17.78 -30.93 16.14
C GLY A 271 17.22 -31.75 17.31
N LEU A 272 16.25 -31.22 18.07
CA LEU A 272 15.64 -31.91 19.21
C LEU A 272 14.80 -33.14 18.80
N LEU A 273 14.60 -33.35 17.49
CA LEU A 273 13.86 -34.47 16.91
C LEU A 273 14.77 -35.45 16.13
N THR A 274 16.09 -35.24 16.17
CA THR A 274 17.11 -36.16 15.62
C THR A 274 17.94 -36.74 16.75
#